data_AF-A0AAV4BR47-F1
#
_entry.id   AF-A0AAV4BR47-F1
#
_cell.length_a   1.000
_cell.length_b   1.000
_cell.length_c   1.000
_cell.angle_alpha   90.00
_cell.angle_beta   90.00
_cell.angle_gamma   90.00
#
_symmetry.space_group_name_H-M   'P 1'
#
loop_
_entity.id
_entity.type
_entity.pdbx_description
1 polymer ?
#
loop_
_entity_poly.entity_id
_entity_poly.type
_entity_poly.pdbx_seq_one_letter_code
_entity_poly.pdbx_strand_id
1 'polypeptide(L)'
;MTVTGFLKTARLLRLLRVIRRIEAFAEYGSAVLLLLMVAFTLIGHWLACIFYAIATIEHAQLHAPISWLDGLANQTEMYFYPNDSTSGPTIKSKYITALYFTFTSLTSIGFGNVAPNTNMEKLFSIFAMMLG
;
A
#
# COMPACT_ATOMS: atom_id res chain seq x y z
N MET A 1 40.70 31.18 -35.20
CA MET A 1 39.88 30.50 -34.17
C MET A 1 38.58 31.30 -33.99
N THR A 2 37.75 31.31 -35.04
CA THR A 2 36.43 30.62 -35.12
C THR A 2 35.30 31.29 -34.34
N VAL A 3 34.87 32.46 -34.85
CA VAL A 3 33.59 33.13 -34.55
C VAL A 3 32.38 32.19 -34.78
N THR A 4 32.55 31.17 -35.62
CA THR A 4 31.56 30.11 -35.90
C THR A 4 31.23 29.21 -34.71
N GLY A 5 32.06 29.18 -33.65
CA GLY A 5 31.80 28.40 -32.42
C GLY A 5 30.67 28.98 -31.57
N PHE A 6 30.53 30.32 -31.52
CA PHE A 6 29.48 31.01 -30.75
C PHE A 6 28.09 30.91 -31.41
N LEU A 7 28.01 30.70 -32.72
CA LEU A 7 26.71 30.48 -33.38
C LEU A 7 26.11 29.10 -33.03
N LYS A 8 26.93 28.11 -32.68
CA LYS A 8 26.45 26.79 -32.19
C LYS A 8 25.85 26.89 -30.78
N THR A 9 26.31 27.81 -29.93
CA THR A 9 25.77 28.00 -28.57
C THR A 9 24.35 28.59 -28.60
N ALA A 10 23.99 29.37 -29.62
CA ALA A 10 22.61 29.80 -29.85
C ALA A 10 21.63 28.63 -30.09
N ARG A 11 22.11 27.52 -30.67
CA ARG A 11 21.33 26.27 -30.84
C ARG A 11 21.16 25.54 -29.49
N LEU A 12 22.19 25.56 -28.64
CA LEU A 12 22.13 25.07 -27.25
C LEU A 12 21.20 25.91 -26.36
N LEU A 13 21.12 27.23 -26.56
CA LEU A 13 20.16 28.09 -25.85
C LEU A 13 18.70 27.74 -26.18
N ARG A 14 18.43 27.24 -27.40
CA ARG A 14 17.11 26.66 -27.73
C ARG A 14 16.84 25.37 -26.96
N LEU A 15 17.83 24.49 -26.84
CA LEU A 15 17.74 23.27 -26.03
C LEU A 15 17.53 23.58 -24.54
N LEU A 16 18.17 24.62 -24.00
CA LEU A 16 17.95 25.08 -22.62
C LEU A 16 16.53 25.60 -22.38
N ARG A 17 15.89 26.26 -23.38
CA ARG A 17 14.46 26.62 -23.30
C ARG A 17 13.55 25.40 -23.36
N VAL A 18 13.93 24.38 -24.12
CA VAL A 18 13.21 23.10 -24.20
C VAL A 18 13.35 22.33 -22.90
N ILE A 19 14.55 22.25 -22.33
CA ILE A 19 14.83 21.63 -21.02
C ILE A 19 14.07 22.35 -19.91
N ARG A 20 14.07 23.69 -19.87
CA ARG A 20 13.27 24.44 -18.89
C ARG A 20 11.76 24.26 -19.08
N ARG A 21 11.28 24.10 -20.32
CA ARG A 21 9.88 23.72 -20.58
C ARG A 21 9.62 22.29 -20.11
N ILE A 22 10.53 21.35 -20.36
CA ILE A 22 10.43 19.96 -19.92
C ILE A 22 10.50 19.89 -18.40
N GLU A 23 11.36 20.65 -17.73
CA GLU A 23 11.44 20.76 -16.28
C GLU A 23 10.17 21.36 -15.70
N ALA A 24 9.57 22.37 -16.33
CA ALA A 24 8.25 22.88 -15.91
C ALA A 24 7.13 21.85 -16.15
N PHE A 25 7.11 21.17 -17.31
CA PHE A 25 6.19 20.04 -17.58
C PHE A 25 6.45 18.85 -16.65
N ALA A 26 7.70 18.64 -16.23
CA ALA A 26 8.14 17.61 -15.30
C ALA A 26 7.94 18.03 -13.85
N GLU A 27 7.83 19.32 -13.51
CA GLU A 27 7.38 19.80 -12.21
C GLU A 27 5.90 19.45 -12.05
N TYR A 28 5.06 19.73 -13.06
CA TYR A 28 3.68 19.24 -13.07
C TYR A 28 3.61 17.70 -13.10
N GLY A 29 4.45 17.05 -13.91
CA GLY A 29 4.49 15.59 -14.01
C GLY A 29 4.94 14.89 -12.72
N SER A 30 6.02 15.36 -12.10
CA SER A 30 6.53 14.85 -10.82
C SER A 30 5.59 15.18 -9.66
N ALA A 31 4.97 16.35 -9.65
CA ALA A 31 3.95 16.69 -8.66
C ALA A 31 2.71 15.80 -8.80
N VAL A 32 2.25 15.51 -10.02
CA VAL A 32 1.14 14.57 -10.27
C VAL A 32 1.53 13.15 -9.87
N LEU A 33 2.73 12.68 -10.20
CA LEU A 33 3.22 11.36 -9.78
C LEU A 33 3.31 11.26 -8.25
N LEU A 34 3.84 12.28 -7.58
CA LEU A 34 3.92 12.33 -6.12
C LEU A 34 2.51 12.35 -5.50
N LEU A 35 1.59 13.13 -6.07
CA LEU A 35 0.19 13.15 -5.63
C LEU A 35 -0.46 11.77 -5.76
N LEU A 36 -0.24 11.08 -6.89
CA LEU A 36 -0.74 9.72 -7.11
C LEU A 36 -0.13 8.71 -6.14
N MET A 37 1.18 8.81 -5.85
CA MET A 37 1.84 7.95 -4.86
C MET A 37 1.24 8.17 -3.46
N VAL A 38 1.05 9.43 -3.04
CA VAL A 38 0.42 9.74 -1.76
C VAL A 38 -1.02 9.23 -1.71
N ALA A 39 -1.81 9.47 -2.76
CA ALA A 39 -3.18 8.99 -2.85
C ALA A 39 -3.25 7.45 -2.77
N PHE A 40 -2.38 6.74 -3.50
CA PHE A 40 -2.28 5.28 -3.45
C PHE A 40 -1.94 4.78 -2.05
N THR A 41 -0.96 5.40 -1.37
CA THR A 41 -0.59 5.01 -0.01
C THR A 41 -1.72 5.26 1.00
N LEU A 42 -2.48 6.34 0.84
CA LEU A 42 -3.60 6.67 1.70
C LEU A 42 -4.76 5.68 1.52
N ILE A 43 -5.06 5.30 0.28
CA ILE A 43 -6.06 4.27 -0.04
C ILE A 43 -5.64 2.92 0.57
N GLY A 44 -4.38 2.52 0.39
CA GLY A 44 -3.84 1.30 1.00
C GLY A 44 -3.95 1.31 2.52
N HIS A 45 -3.65 2.44 3.18
CA HIS A 45 -3.81 2.59 4.63
C HIS A 45 -5.27 2.46 5.08
N TRP A 46 -6.23 3.08 4.38
CA TRP A 46 -7.65 2.97 4.71
C TRP A 46 -8.17 1.54 4.55
N LEU A 47 -7.82 0.89 3.45
CA LEU A 47 -8.19 -0.51 3.22
C LEU A 47 -7.58 -1.41 4.30
N ALA A 48 -6.33 -1.16 4.73
CA ALA A 48 -5.69 -1.95 5.78
C ALA A 48 -6.41 -1.80 7.13
N CYS A 49 -6.82 -0.58 7.48
CA CYS A 49 -7.61 -0.31 8.67
C CYS A 49 -8.97 -1.02 8.63
N ILE A 50 -9.65 -1.03 7.48
CA ILE A 50 -10.91 -1.75 7.29
C ILE A 50 -10.70 -3.26 7.41
N PHE A 51 -9.66 -3.81 6.77
CA PHE A 51 -9.34 -5.24 6.83
C PHE A 51 -9.05 -5.71 8.26
N TYR A 52 -8.30 -4.90 9.03
CA TYR A 52 -8.06 -5.16 10.45
C TYR A 52 -9.34 -5.05 11.31
N ALA A 53 -10.19 -4.07 11.03
CA ALA A 53 -11.46 -3.90 11.74
C ALA A 53 -12.38 -5.11 11.52
N ILE A 54 -12.47 -5.64 10.29
CA ILE A 54 -13.26 -6.84 9.97
C ILE A 54 -12.80 -8.01 10.84
N ALA A 55 -11.49 -8.30 10.85
CA ALA A 55 -10.96 -9.42 11.63
C ALA A 55 -11.15 -9.25 13.15
N THR A 56 -11.05 -8.01 13.66
CA THR A 56 -11.27 -7.75 15.09
C THR A 56 -12.74 -7.99 15.48
N ILE A 57 -13.68 -7.57 14.63
CA ILE A 57 -15.12 -7.79 14.85
C ILE A 57 -15.43 -9.29 14.74
N GLU A 58 -14.89 -9.97 13.72
CA GLU A 58 -15.11 -11.40 13.52
C GLU A 58 -14.51 -12.23 14.65
N HIS A 59 -13.31 -11.91 15.14
CA HIS A 59 -12.70 -12.58 16.30
C HIS A 59 -13.54 -12.38 17.58
N ALA A 60 -14.27 -11.26 17.72
CA ALA A 60 -15.15 -11.05 18.87
C ALA A 60 -16.49 -11.82 18.77
N GLN A 61 -16.94 -12.17 17.55
CA GLN A 61 -18.24 -12.79 17.29
C GLN A 61 -18.14 -14.30 17.07
N LEU A 62 -17.12 -14.75 16.33
CA LEU A 62 -16.90 -16.13 15.98
C LEU A 62 -16.04 -16.79 17.06
N HIS A 63 -16.55 -17.88 17.66
CA HIS A 63 -15.78 -18.69 18.62
C HIS A 63 -14.75 -19.61 17.95
N ALA A 64 -14.63 -19.55 16.62
CA ALA A 64 -13.73 -20.38 15.83
C ALA A 64 -12.52 -19.56 15.38
N PRO A 65 -11.27 -20.04 15.60
CA PRO A 65 -10.05 -19.33 15.25
C PRO A 65 -9.74 -19.50 13.75
N ILE A 66 -10.56 -18.89 12.90
CA ILE A 66 -10.48 -19.01 11.45
C ILE A 66 -10.07 -17.71 10.75
N SER A 67 -9.94 -16.59 11.46
CA SER A 67 -9.58 -15.30 10.85
C SER A 67 -8.11 -15.29 10.42
N TRP A 68 -7.74 -14.41 9.49
CA TRP A 68 -6.33 -14.18 9.17
C TRP A 68 -5.51 -13.78 10.43
N LEU A 69 -6.15 -13.16 11.41
CA LEU A 69 -5.53 -12.75 12.68
C LEU A 69 -5.06 -13.96 13.50
N ASP A 70 -5.81 -15.07 13.47
CA ASP A 70 -5.44 -16.33 14.11
C ASP A 70 -4.27 -16.99 13.40
N GLY A 71 -4.22 -16.89 12.07
CA GLY A 71 -3.06 -17.30 11.27
C GLY A 71 -1.79 -16.54 11.65
N LEU A 72 -1.90 -15.21 11.84
CA LEU A 72 -0.78 -14.39 12.32
C LEU A 72 -0.36 -14.75 13.74
N ALA A 73 -1.32 -14.99 14.63
CA ALA A 73 -1.07 -15.44 16.00
C ALA A 73 -0.26 -16.74 16.02
N ASN A 74 -0.62 -17.71 15.18
CA ASN A 74 0.11 -18.96 15.06
C ASN A 74 1.53 -18.78 14.49
N GLN A 75 1.70 -17.91 13.49
CA GLN A 75 3.02 -17.62 12.90
C GLN A 75 3.97 -16.89 13.85
N THR A 76 3.43 -16.09 14.76
CA THR A 76 4.21 -15.29 15.72
C THR A 76 4.35 -15.96 17.10
N GLU A 77 3.78 -17.15 17.27
CA GLU A 77 3.67 -17.87 18.56
C GLU A 77 2.99 -17.03 19.66
N MET A 78 2.14 -16.07 19.27
CA MET A 78 1.40 -15.18 20.16
C MET A 78 -0.09 -15.49 20.05
N TYR A 79 -0.55 -16.49 20.80
CA TYR A 79 -1.94 -16.95 20.77
C TYR A 79 -2.88 -16.01 21.54
N PHE A 80 -4.16 -16.00 21.12
CA PHE A 80 -5.23 -15.31 21.85
C PHE A 80 -5.71 -16.19 23.01
N TYR A 81 -5.78 -15.61 24.21
CA TYR A 81 -6.30 -16.24 25.42
C TYR A 81 -7.56 -15.51 25.90
N PRO A 82 -8.65 -16.22 26.21
CA PRO A 82 -9.94 -15.61 26.56
C PRO A 82 -9.92 -14.77 27.84
N ASN A 83 -8.96 -14.99 28.73
CA ASN A 83 -8.83 -14.28 30.00
C ASN A 83 -7.77 -13.18 29.99
N ASP A 84 -7.14 -12.92 28.84
CA ASP A 84 -6.10 -11.92 28.70
C ASP A 84 -6.35 -11.06 27.46
N SER A 85 -6.87 -9.86 27.67
CA SER A 85 -7.09 -8.87 26.60
C SER A 85 -5.80 -8.35 25.95
N THR A 86 -4.64 -8.60 26.57
CA THR A 86 -3.33 -8.23 26.02
C THR A 86 -2.67 -9.36 25.24
N SER A 87 -3.29 -10.54 25.24
CA SER A 87 -2.83 -11.69 24.46
C SER A 87 -2.96 -11.46 22.95
N GLY A 88 -2.20 -12.25 22.20
CA GLY A 88 -2.13 -12.16 20.75
C GLY A 88 -1.02 -11.25 20.22
N PRO A 89 -0.93 -11.11 18.89
CA PRO A 89 0.13 -10.34 18.25
C PRO A 89 0.09 -8.85 18.63
N THR A 90 1.26 -8.23 18.68
CA THR A 90 1.38 -6.79 18.93
C THR A 90 0.60 -5.96 17.89
N ILE A 91 0.11 -4.78 18.31
CA ILE A 91 -0.61 -3.87 17.40
C ILE A 91 0.21 -3.50 16.15
N LYS A 92 1.54 -3.39 16.31
CA LYS A 92 2.46 -3.11 15.20
C LYS A 92 2.46 -4.27 14.19
N SER A 93 2.55 -5.51 14.67
CA SER A 93 2.51 -6.70 13.81
C SER A 93 1.18 -6.79 13.06
N LYS A 94 0.06 -6.63 13.77
CA LYS A 94 -1.29 -6.61 13.18
C LYS A 94 -1.41 -5.56 12.07
N TYR A 95 -0.97 -4.34 12.34
CA TYR A 95 -1.03 -3.23 11.39
C TYR A 95 -0.13 -3.44 10.16
N ILE A 96 1.12 -3.84 10.35
CA ILE A 96 2.07 -4.08 9.25
C ILE A 96 1.57 -5.24 8.38
N THR A 97 1.06 -6.31 8.97
CA THR A 97 0.52 -7.46 8.24
C THR A 97 -0.72 -7.08 7.42
N ALA A 98 -1.64 -6.27 7.98
CA ALA A 98 -2.81 -5.77 7.26
C ALA A 98 -2.42 -4.83 6.09
N LEU A 99 -1.47 -3.91 6.32
CA LEU A 99 -0.90 -3.09 5.24
C LEU A 99 -0.25 -3.95 4.16
N TYR A 100 0.55 -4.93 4.55
CA TYR A 100 1.22 -5.81 3.61
C TYR A 100 0.21 -6.58 2.74
N PHE A 101 -0.86 -7.12 3.33
CA PHE A 101 -1.92 -7.77 2.57
C PHE A 101 -2.57 -6.80 1.57
N THR A 102 -3.02 -5.64 2.04
CA THR A 102 -3.71 -4.68 1.17
C THR A 102 -2.85 -4.14 0.04
N PHE A 103 -1.58 -3.81 0.30
CA PHE A 103 -0.67 -3.37 -0.75
C PHE A 103 -0.39 -4.49 -1.75
N THR A 104 -0.17 -5.72 -1.30
CA THR A 104 0.09 -6.84 -2.21
C THR A 104 -1.14 -7.22 -3.03
N SER A 105 -2.36 -7.01 -2.51
CA SER A 105 -3.61 -7.12 -3.27
C SER A 105 -3.78 -5.98 -4.28
N LEU A 106 -3.58 -4.73 -3.87
CA LEU A 106 -3.71 -3.56 -4.75
C LEU A 106 -2.70 -3.57 -5.90
N THR A 107 -1.46 -4.02 -5.65
CA THR A 107 -0.45 -4.16 -6.69
C THR A 107 -0.60 -5.45 -7.51
N SER A 108 -1.68 -6.22 -7.28
CA SER A 108 -1.94 -7.51 -7.95
C SER A 108 -0.81 -8.54 -7.84
N ILE A 109 0.01 -8.48 -6.77
CA ILE A 109 1.11 -9.43 -6.53
C ILE A 109 0.58 -10.67 -5.80
N GLY A 110 -0.16 -10.47 -4.70
CA GLY A 110 -0.86 -11.54 -3.97
C GLY A 110 0.00 -12.72 -3.51
N PHE A 111 1.00 -12.49 -2.66
CA PHE A 111 1.92 -13.55 -2.19
C PHE A 111 1.25 -14.72 -1.43
N GLY A 112 0.06 -14.52 -0.86
CA GLY A 112 -0.73 -15.59 -0.23
C GLY A 112 -0.31 -16.01 1.18
N ASN A 113 0.70 -15.37 1.78
CA ASN A 113 1.08 -15.59 3.18
C ASN A 113 0.07 -15.05 4.19
N VAL A 114 -0.74 -14.07 3.78
CA VAL A 114 -1.94 -13.59 4.47
C VAL A 114 -3.09 -13.75 3.48
N ALA A 115 -4.14 -14.45 3.87
CA ALA A 115 -5.27 -14.73 3.01
C ALA A 115 -6.60 -14.54 3.75
N PRO A 116 -7.64 -14.07 3.06
CA PRO A 116 -8.99 -13.99 3.61
C PRO A 116 -9.58 -15.39 3.78
N ASN A 117 -9.95 -15.74 4.99
CA ASN A 117 -10.47 -17.06 5.35
C ASN A 117 -11.99 -17.01 5.54
N THR A 118 -12.49 -15.96 6.20
CA THR A 118 -13.92 -15.78 6.47
C THR A 118 -14.66 -15.24 5.25
N ASN A 119 -16.00 -15.34 5.25
CA ASN A 119 -16.81 -14.81 4.16
C ASN A 119 -16.71 -13.28 4.05
N MET A 120 -16.62 -12.57 5.18
CA MET A 120 -16.48 -11.12 5.19
C MET A 120 -15.10 -10.68 4.70
N GLU A 121 -14.03 -11.36 5.12
CA GLU A 121 -12.68 -11.12 4.62
C GLU A 121 -12.60 -11.38 3.11
N LYS A 122 -13.24 -12.45 2.61
CA LYS A 122 -13.27 -12.78 1.18
C LYS A 122 -14.01 -11.73 0.36
N LEU A 123 -15.18 -11.28 0.84
CA LEU A 123 -15.94 -10.24 0.17
C LEU A 123 -15.15 -8.92 0.11
N PHE A 124 -14.51 -8.54 1.22
CA PHE A 124 -13.62 -7.38 1.24
C PHE A 124 -12.46 -7.52 0.25
N SER A 125 -11.83 -8.70 0.18
CA SER A 125 -10.72 -8.94 -0.74
C SER A 125 -11.15 -8.82 -2.21
N ILE A 126 -12.35 -9.24 -2.58
CA ILE A 126 -12.89 -9.06 -3.94
C ILE A 126 -12.99 -7.56 -4.26
N PHE A 127 -13.53 -6.75 -3.36
CA PHE A 127 -13.62 -5.30 -3.55
C PHE A 127 -12.24 -4.64 -3.63
N ALA A 128 -11.30 -5.05 -2.77
CA ALA A 128 -9.93 -4.53 -2.79
C ALA A 128 -9.20 -4.85 -4.11
N MET A 129 -9.41 -6.06 -4.65
CA MET A 129 -8.85 -6.48 -5.95
C MET A 129 -9.49 -5.75 -7.14
N MET A 130 -10.76 -5.31 -7.04
CA MET A 130 -11.39 -4.49 -8.09
C MET A 130 -10.88 -3.04 -8.08
N LEU A 131 -10.40 -2.55 -6.94
CA LEU A 131 -9.89 -1.18 -6.78
C LEU A 131 -8.43 -1.02 -7.22
N GLY A 132 -7.63 -2.09 -7.10
CA GLY A 132 -6.23 -2.15 -7.56
C GLY A 132 -6.15 -2.37 -9.06
#